data_AF-A0A6P5FAD2-F1
#
_entry.id   AF-A0A6P5FAD2-F1
#
_cell.length_a   1.000
_cell.length_b   1.000
_cell.length_c   1.000
_cell.angle_alpha   90.00
_cell.angle_beta   90.00
_cell.angle_gamma   90.00
#
_symmetry.space_group_name_H-M   'P 1'
#
loop_
_entity.id
_entity.type
_entity.pdbx_description
1 polymer ?
#
loop_
_entity_poly.entity_id
_entity_poly.type
_entity_poly.pdbx_seq_one_letter_code
_entity_poly.pdbx_strand_id
1 'polypeptide(L)'
;MGCQIKTSCAVESVVSIDGGCRVLGIDDSDETYDSCIICAHAPDALKILGTQATYEELRVLGAFQYVNSDIYLHCDKTLMPQNPSAWSAWNFLGTTKNGVCVTYWLNVLQNLGSTTQPFLVTLNPPHLPDNILLKWRTGHPVPSVAASKASLELNQIQGKRGIWFCGAYQGYGFHEDGLKAGLAAAYGLLGKECALLENPKHMVPSLTETGARFLVTRFLNRFISTGNLTLLEEGGTIFSFGQAEKKCHANSVLRIHNPLFYWKIATEADLGLADAYINGYFSFVDEQEGLQNLFLILIANRDLRSTSHNVIVKRGWWTPLLLSAGLASARYFFRHISRQNTITQARRNISRHYDLSNDFFSLFLDDTMTYSSAIFKSANEDLKVAQLRKIHLLIEKARIDGKHDVLEIGSGWGSLAIEVVKRTGCKYTGITLSEEQLKYATKKVKEAGLQDRITFLLCDYRQLPRSRKYDRIISCEMIEGVGHEYMEEFFGCCESVLAEDGVFVLQFISIPDERYDENRRSSDFIKEYIFSGGCLPSLSRITSAMAAASRLCVEQLENIGIHYYQTLRYWRSNFAANKQIILALGFDDKFVRMWEYYFLYCAAGFKSRTLGNYQMVFSRPANLKAFSDPYASYPSA
;
A
#
# COMPACT_ATOMS: atom_id res chain seq x y z
N MET A 1 -4.65 -36.80 15.71
CA MET A 1 -4.06 -36.61 17.05
C MET A 1 -5.06 -35.83 17.88
N GLY A 2 -5.56 -36.38 18.97
CA GLY A 2 -6.54 -35.73 19.83
C GLY A 2 -5.86 -35.01 20.99
N CYS A 3 -6.41 -33.87 21.40
CA CYS A 3 -6.10 -33.24 22.68
C CYS A 3 -7.13 -33.72 23.71
N GLN A 4 -6.68 -34.21 24.86
CA GLN A 4 -7.56 -34.55 25.98
C GLN A 4 -7.42 -33.47 27.06
N ILE A 5 -8.53 -32.83 27.41
CA ILE A 5 -8.59 -31.86 28.50
C ILE A 5 -9.20 -32.57 29.71
N LYS A 6 -8.44 -32.68 30.79
CA LYS A 6 -8.91 -33.14 32.10
C LYS A 6 -9.11 -31.92 32.99
N THR A 7 -10.30 -31.75 33.52
CA THR A 7 -10.63 -30.69 34.49
C THR A 7 -10.93 -31.32 35.84
N SER A 8 -10.84 -30.54 36.92
CA SER A 8 -11.06 -31.02 38.30
C SER A 8 -10.07 -32.10 38.76
N CYS A 9 -8.90 -32.20 38.12
CA CYS A 9 -7.79 -33.06 38.50
C CYS A 9 -6.67 -32.22 39.14
N ALA A 10 -6.68 -32.12 40.47
CA ALA A 10 -5.65 -31.38 41.18
C ALA A 10 -4.36 -32.20 41.23
N VAL A 11 -3.27 -31.65 40.68
CA VAL A 11 -1.95 -32.28 40.70
C VAL A 11 -1.27 -32.00 42.04
N GLU A 12 -0.85 -33.06 42.73
CA GLU A 12 -0.09 -32.98 43.97
C GLU A 12 1.41 -32.83 43.69
N SER A 13 1.97 -33.69 42.83
CA SER A 13 3.40 -33.66 42.52
C SER A 13 3.74 -34.15 41.12
N VAL A 14 4.90 -33.70 40.62
CA VAL A 14 5.49 -34.15 39.35
C VAL A 14 6.92 -34.61 39.61
N VAL A 15 7.18 -35.88 39.29
CA VAL A 15 8.47 -36.53 39.51
C VAL A 15 9.09 -36.90 38.17
N SER A 16 10.35 -36.53 37.96
CA SER A 16 11.11 -36.95 36.80
C SER A 16 11.54 -38.41 36.96
N ILE A 17 11.33 -39.23 35.92
CA ILE A 17 11.69 -40.65 35.88
C ILE A 17 12.50 -40.93 34.61
N ASP A 18 13.17 -42.09 34.55
CA ASP A 18 13.89 -42.50 33.34
C ASP A 18 12.91 -42.59 32.15
N GLY A 19 13.11 -41.72 31.16
CA GLY A 19 12.27 -41.66 29.95
C GLY A 19 11.01 -40.80 30.05
N GLY A 20 10.80 -40.03 31.13
CA GLY A 20 9.67 -39.09 31.19
C GLY A 20 9.40 -38.47 32.56
N CYS A 21 8.13 -38.24 32.85
CA CYS A 21 7.65 -37.68 34.11
C CYS A 21 6.38 -38.40 34.58
N ARG A 22 6.30 -38.63 35.89
CA ARG A 22 5.16 -39.18 36.59
C ARG A 22 4.41 -38.05 37.29
N VAL A 23 3.10 -37.97 37.09
CA VAL A 23 2.19 -36.96 37.63
C VAL A 23 1.26 -37.64 38.62
N LEU A 24 1.31 -37.20 39.88
CA LEU A 24 0.48 -37.70 40.97
C LEU A 24 -0.62 -36.67 41.27
N GLY A 25 -1.88 -37.10 41.22
CA GLY A 25 -3.03 -36.29 41.61
C GLY A 25 -3.40 -36.47 43.07
N ILE A 26 -4.11 -35.48 43.63
CA ILE A 26 -4.61 -35.51 45.03
C ILE A 26 -5.67 -36.62 45.24
N ASP A 27 -6.29 -37.11 44.17
CA ASP A 27 -7.26 -38.20 44.15
C ASP A 27 -6.61 -39.59 44.03
N ASP A 28 -5.33 -39.71 44.38
CA ASP A 28 -4.50 -40.91 44.20
C ASP A 28 -4.32 -41.34 42.72
N SER A 29 -4.61 -40.44 41.77
CA SER A 29 -4.32 -40.70 40.36
C SER A 29 -2.80 -40.70 40.09
N ASP A 30 -2.37 -41.60 39.22
CA ASP A 30 -0.96 -41.82 38.92
C ASP A 30 -0.78 -42.07 37.42
N GLU A 31 -0.21 -41.08 36.73
CA GLU A 31 -0.09 -41.07 35.28
C GLU A 31 1.34 -40.78 34.84
N THR A 32 1.77 -41.37 33.73
CA THR A 32 3.11 -41.19 33.18
C THR A 32 3.04 -40.56 31.79
N TYR A 33 3.96 -39.62 31.54
CA TYR A 33 4.06 -38.86 30.30
C TYR A 33 5.51 -38.79 29.84
N ASP A 34 5.74 -38.67 28.52
CA ASP A 34 7.09 -38.50 27.95
C ASP A 34 7.73 -37.17 28.38
N SER A 35 6.91 -36.15 28.64
CA SER A 35 7.33 -34.79 28.98
C SER A 35 6.20 -33.99 29.63
N CYS A 36 6.54 -33.00 30.45
CA CYS A 36 5.57 -32.16 31.14
C CYS A 36 5.89 -30.67 30.97
N ILE A 37 4.85 -29.85 30.82
CA ILE A 37 4.94 -28.40 30.97
C ILE A 37 4.15 -28.00 32.22
N ILE A 38 4.83 -27.45 33.21
CA ILE A 38 4.22 -26.93 34.43
C ILE A 38 3.89 -25.44 34.21
N CYS A 39 2.59 -25.17 33.98
CA CYS A 39 2.07 -23.83 33.82
C CYS A 39 1.42 -23.32 35.12
N ALA A 40 2.27 -22.87 36.06
CA ALA A 40 1.87 -22.41 37.39
C ALA A 40 2.71 -21.20 37.82
N HIS A 41 2.37 -20.55 38.93
CA HIS A 41 3.28 -19.59 39.55
C HIS A 41 4.57 -20.29 39.98
N ALA A 42 5.71 -19.59 39.92
CA ALA A 42 7.01 -20.19 40.22
C ALA A 42 7.10 -20.88 41.60
N PRO A 43 6.58 -20.30 42.70
CA PRO A 43 6.53 -20.99 43.99
C PRO A 43 5.64 -22.24 43.98
N ASP A 44 4.55 -22.25 43.21
CA ASP A 44 3.66 -23.41 43.11
C ASP A 44 4.28 -24.51 42.25
N ALA A 45 5.03 -24.15 41.20
CA ALA A 45 5.85 -25.10 40.47
C ALA A 45 6.89 -25.78 41.38
N LEU A 46 7.55 -25.02 42.28
CA LEU A 46 8.46 -25.59 43.27
C LEU A 46 7.76 -26.53 44.26
N LYS A 47 6.52 -26.20 44.69
CA LYS A 47 5.72 -27.09 45.54
C LYS A 47 5.39 -28.41 44.81
N ILE A 48 4.99 -28.33 43.55
CA ILE A 48 4.68 -29.50 42.71
C ILE A 48 5.93 -30.39 42.53
N LEU A 49 7.11 -29.79 42.39
CA LEU A 49 8.37 -30.56 42.33
C LEU A 49 8.78 -31.14 43.70
N GLY A 50 8.40 -30.49 44.79
CA GLY A 50 8.70 -30.93 46.16
C GLY A 50 10.21 -31.15 46.38
N THR A 51 10.56 -32.29 46.98
CA THR A 51 11.96 -32.68 47.25
C THR A 51 12.75 -33.05 45.99
N GLN A 52 12.10 -33.15 44.83
CA GLN A 52 12.72 -33.46 43.54
C GLN A 52 13.18 -32.21 42.79
N ALA A 53 12.99 -31.00 43.35
CA ALA A 53 13.49 -29.77 42.77
C ALA A 53 15.04 -29.77 42.81
N THR A 54 15.65 -29.56 41.65
CA THR A 54 17.10 -29.44 41.51
C THR A 54 17.61 -28.13 42.12
N TYR A 55 18.92 -28.05 42.37
CA TYR A 55 19.55 -26.81 42.85
C TYR A 55 19.26 -25.61 41.94
N GLU A 56 19.38 -25.79 40.62
CA GLU A 56 19.12 -24.72 39.65
C GLU A 56 17.64 -24.31 39.61
N GLU A 57 16.71 -25.27 39.68
CA GLU A 57 15.27 -24.97 39.75
C GLU A 57 14.92 -24.20 41.03
N LEU A 58 15.44 -24.61 42.19
CA LEU A 58 15.25 -23.89 43.46
C LEU A 58 15.80 -22.46 43.39
N ARG A 59 16.98 -22.29 42.79
CA ARG A 59 17.65 -21.00 42.66
C ARG A 59 16.91 -20.06 41.70
N VAL A 60 16.55 -20.55 40.52
CA VAL A 60 15.89 -19.76 39.47
C VAL A 60 14.43 -19.50 39.81
N LEU A 61 13.63 -20.54 40.08
CA LEU A 61 12.20 -20.37 40.39
C LEU A 61 11.99 -19.72 41.75
N GLY A 62 12.85 -19.98 42.74
CA GLY A 62 12.77 -19.39 44.07
C GLY A 62 13.04 -17.89 44.12
N ALA A 63 13.66 -17.33 43.07
CA ALA A 63 13.87 -15.89 42.95
C ALA A 63 12.58 -15.10 42.67
N PHE A 64 11.53 -15.77 42.17
CA PHE A 64 10.24 -15.14 41.88
C PHE A 64 9.35 -15.12 43.12
N GLN A 65 9.27 -13.96 43.76
CA GLN A 65 8.47 -13.74 44.96
C GLN A 65 7.06 -13.30 44.61
N TYR A 66 6.10 -13.63 45.47
CA TYR A 66 4.69 -13.32 45.27
C TYR A 66 4.07 -12.71 46.53
N VAL A 67 3.15 -11.78 46.35
CA VAL A 67 2.30 -11.23 47.41
C VAL A 67 0.84 -11.60 47.11
N ASN A 68 0.11 -12.05 48.12
CA ASN A 68 -1.29 -12.42 47.95
C ASN A 68 -2.20 -11.25 48.27
N SER A 69 -3.15 -10.96 47.37
CA SER A 69 -4.21 -9.98 47.58
C SER A 69 -5.56 -10.65 47.68
N ASP A 70 -6.42 -10.11 48.56
CA ASP A 70 -7.84 -10.42 48.55
C ASP A 70 -8.51 -9.57 47.48
N ILE A 71 -9.26 -10.21 46.59
CA ILE A 71 -9.94 -9.57 45.48
C ILE A 71 -11.44 -9.79 45.58
N TYR A 72 -12.19 -8.73 45.31
CA TYR A 72 -13.64 -8.71 45.36
C TYR A 72 -14.19 -8.23 44.03
N LEU A 73 -15.11 -8.99 43.45
CA LEU A 73 -16.02 -8.54 42.39
C LEU A 73 -17.30 -8.04 43.07
N HIS A 74 -17.69 -6.79 42.82
CA HIS A 74 -18.83 -6.15 43.47
C HIS A 74 -19.41 -5.02 42.61
N CYS A 75 -20.48 -4.39 43.09
CA CYS A 75 -21.11 -3.22 42.46
C CYS A 75 -21.02 -1.93 43.30
N ASP A 76 -20.28 -1.96 44.41
CA ASP A 76 -20.09 -0.83 45.32
C ASP A 76 -19.30 0.36 44.72
N LYS A 77 -20.02 1.46 44.48
CA LYS A 77 -19.44 2.70 43.94
C LYS A 77 -18.63 3.51 44.97
N THR A 78 -18.74 3.21 46.26
CA THR A 78 -17.97 3.91 47.30
C THR A 78 -16.46 3.63 47.18
N LEU A 79 -16.10 2.52 46.52
CA LEU A 79 -14.74 2.15 46.15
C LEU A 79 -14.29 2.73 44.80
N MET A 80 -14.99 3.76 44.30
CA MET A 80 -14.61 4.56 43.13
C MET A 80 -14.43 6.04 43.52
N PRO A 81 -13.75 6.87 42.68
CA PRO A 81 -13.68 8.30 42.91
C PRO A 81 -15.07 8.92 43.05
N GLN A 82 -15.25 9.82 44.02
CA GLN A 82 -16.55 10.44 44.30
C GLN A 82 -17.13 11.19 43.09
N ASN A 83 -16.25 11.74 42.24
CA ASN A 83 -16.64 12.37 40.98
C ASN A 83 -16.67 11.32 39.85
N PRO A 84 -17.85 10.97 39.31
CA PRO A 84 -17.95 10.00 38.21
C PRO A 84 -17.20 10.40 36.94
N SER A 85 -16.97 11.69 36.70
CA SER A 85 -16.19 12.13 35.53
C SER A 85 -14.70 11.81 35.63
N ALA A 86 -14.21 11.47 36.83
CA ALA A 86 -12.84 11.04 37.06
C ALA A 86 -12.67 9.52 36.97
N TRP A 87 -13.75 8.77 36.74
CA TRP A 87 -13.69 7.31 36.64
C TRP A 87 -12.86 6.92 35.43
N SER A 88 -11.86 6.10 35.69
CA SER A 88 -11.00 5.51 34.68
C SER A 88 -11.16 3.99 34.69
N ALA A 89 -10.50 3.31 33.76
CA ALA A 89 -10.48 1.85 33.78
C ALA A 89 -9.87 1.31 35.10
N TRP A 90 -8.90 2.03 35.67
CA TRP A 90 -8.19 1.70 36.90
C TRP A 90 -8.25 2.91 37.84
N ASN A 91 -8.68 2.71 39.09
CA ASN A 91 -8.90 3.79 40.04
C ASN A 91 -8.18 3.48 41.36
N PHE A 92 -7.36 4.43 41.81
CA PHE A 92 -6.61 4.31 43.06
C PHE A 92 -7.28 5.13 44.14
N LEU A 93 -7.70 4.46 45.21
CA LEU A 93 -8.28 5.13 46.38
C LEU A 93 -7.25 5.18 47.51
N GLY A 94 -6.33 6.14 47.38
CA GLY A 94 -5.36 6.50 48.42
C GLY A 94 -4.33 5.43 48.77
N THR A 95 -3.39 5.81 49.66
CA THR A 95 -2.45 4.91 50.31
C THR A 95 -2.99 4.56 51.69
N THR A 96 -3.35 3.29 51.92
CA THR A 96 -3.63 2.84 53.27
C THR A 96 -2.32 2.50 53.97
N LYS A 97 -2.27 2.59 55.31
CA LYS A 97 -1.14 2.07 56.11
C LYS A 97 -0.90 0.55 55.90
N ASN A 98 -1.82 -0.15 55.23
CA ASN A 98 -1.86 -1.61 55.10
C ASN A 98 -1.80 -2.13 53.64
N GLY A 99 -1.50 -1.29 52.64
CA GLY A 99 -1.34 -1.73 51.25
C GLY A 99 -1.99 -0.82 50.19
N VAL A 100 -1.82 -1.20 48.92
CA VAL A 100 -2.41 -0.51 47.75
C VAL A 100 -3.81 -1.05 47.50
N CYS A 101 -4.80 -0.15 47.44
CA CYS A 101 -6.17 -0.46 47.01
C CYS A 101 -6.38 0.07 45.58
N VAL A 102 -6.72 -0.82 44.66
CA VAL A 102 -7.06 -0.46 43.27
C VAL A 102 -8.39 -1.08 42.89
N THR A 103 -9.24 -0.28 42.26
CA THR A 103 -10.55 -0.69 41.74
C THR A 103 -10.56 -0.63 40.22
N TYR A 104 -10.80 -1.77 39.58
CA TYR A 104 -10.98 -1.89 38.14
C TYR A 104 -12.45 -1.72 37.75
N TRP A 105 -12.71 -0.92 36.72
CA TRP A 105 -14.04 -0.79 36.14
C TRP A 105 -14.20 -1.77 34.96
N LEU A 106 -14.80 -2.93 35.24
CA LEU A 106 -14.87 -4.02 34.27
C LEU A 106 -15.73 -3.69 33.05
N ASN A 107 -16.75 -2.85 33.18
CA ASN A 107 -17.60 -2.49 32.04
C ASN A 107 -16.79 -1.86 30.91
N VAL A 108 -15.80 -1.03 31.24
CA VAL A 108 -14.89 -0.42 30.27
C VAL A 108 -13.85 -1.44 29.81
N LEU A 109 -13.22 -2.16 30.74
CA LEU A 109 -12.14 -3.10 30.42
C LEU A 109 -12.59 -4.29 29.58
N GLN A 110 -13.83 -4.74 29.74
CA GLN A 110 -14.40 -5.91 29.05
C GLN A 110 -15.48 -5.51 28.01
N ASN A 111 -15.64 -4.20 27.75
CA ASN A 111 -16.61 -3.65 26.81
C ASN A 111 -18.05 -4.21 26.99
N LEU A 112 -18.53 -4.28 28.23
CA LEU A 112 -19.81 -4.91 28.58
C LEU A 112 -21.06 -4.09 28.20
N GLY A 113 -20.90 -3.02 27.42
CA GLY A 113 -21.98 -2.12 27.01
C GLY A 113 -22.48 -1.20 28.14
N SER A 114 -23.52 -0.42 27.84
CA SER A 114 -24.16 0.50 28.79
C SER A 114 -25.11 -0.25 29.73
N THR A 115 -24.54 -0.94 30.73
CA THR A 115 -25.34 -1.47 31.84
C THR A 115 -25.63 -0.34 32.84
N THR A 116 -26.80 -0.38 33.50
CA THR A 116 -27.21 0.60 34.52
C THR A 116 -26.36 0.52 35.81
N GLN A 117 -25.64 -0.58 36.01
CA GLN A 117 -24.84 -0.85 37.21
C GLN A 117 -23.36 -1.13 36.84
N PRO A 118 -22.38 -0.58 37.58
CA PRO A 118 -20.97 -0.86 37.35
C PRO A 118 -20.56 -2.18 38.00
N PHE A 119 -19.81 -3.00 37.26
CA PHE A 119 -19.09 -4.15 37.76
C PHE A 119 -17.66 -3.74 38.08
N LEU A 120 -17.28 -3.91 39.35
CA LEU A 120 -16.03 -3.42 39.89
C LEU A 120 -15.23 -4.57 40.50
N VAL A 121 -13.92 -4.55 40.28
CA VAL A 121 -12.99 -5.48 40.93
C VAL A 121 -12.02 -4.69 41.78
N THR A 122 -12.08 -4.86 43.10
CA THR A 122 -11.17 -4.17 44.03
C THR A 122 -10.22 -5.13 44.70
N LEU A 123 -8.94 -4.76 44.69
CA LEU A 123 -7.85 -5.45 45.38
C LEU A 123 -7.64 -4.81 46.75
N ASN A 124 -7.64 -5.64 47.80
CA ASN A 124 -7.39 -5.25 49.19
C ASN A 124 -8.19 -4.01 49.61
N PRO A 125 -9.54 -4.04 49.52
CA PRO A 125 -10.35 -2.86 49.80
C PRO A 125 -10.20 -2.44 51.26
N PRO A 126 -10.23 -1.12 51.56
CA PRO A 126 -10.05 -0.59 52.92
C PRO A 126 -11.20 -0.99 53.87
N HIS A 127 -12.35 -1.38 53.32
CA HIS A 127 -13.50 -1.93 54.01
C HIS A 127 -14.14 -3.00 53.10
N LEU A 128 -15.00 -3.84 53.67
CA LEU A 128 -15.70 -4.85 52.88
C LEU A 128 -16.64 -4.15 51.88
N PRO A 129 -16.56 -4.44 50.57
CA PRO A 129 -17.45 -3.83 49.59
C PRO A 129 -18.91 -4.23 49.81
N ASP A 130 -19.84 -3.34 49.49
CA ASP A 130 -21.26 -3.69 49.38
C ASP A 130 -21.54 -4.47 48.07
N ASN A 131 -22.59 -5.30 48.06
CA ASN A 131 -23.03 -6.06 46.88
C ASN A 131 -21.91 -6.92 46.24
N ILE A 132 -21.22 -7.72 47.06
CA ILE A 132 -20.19 -8.65 46.59
C ILE A 132 -20.83 -9.77 45.77
N LEU A 133 -20.31 -9.98 44.57
CA LEU A 133 -20.66 -11.07 43.67
C LEU A 133 -19.69 -12.25 43.83
N LEU A 134 -18.39 -11.97 44.03
CA LEU A 134 -17.37 -13.00 44.21
C LEU A 134 -16.19 -12.48 45.05
N LYS A 135 -15.65 -13.31 45.94
CA LYS A 135 -14.37 -13.08 46.64
C LYS A 135 -13.40 -14.19 46.29
N TRP A 136 -12.15 -13.84 45.98
CA TRP A 136 -11.07 -14.81 45.85
C TRP A 136 -9.74 -14.20 46.32
N ARG A 137 -8.72 -15.05 46.43
CA ARG A 137 -7.36 -14.64 46.79
C ARG A 137 -6.42 -15.06 45.67
N THR A 138 -5.54 -14.16 45.24
CA THR A 138 -4.58 -14.46 44.16
C THR A 138 -3.20 -13.94 44.51
N GLY A 139 -2.17 -14.66 44.05
CA GLY A 139 -0.79 -14.21 44.11
C GLY A 139 -0.49 -13.23 42.98
N HIS A 140 0.28 -12.19 43.29
CA HIS A 140 0.84 -11.25 42.33
C HIS A 140 2.36 -11.31 42.39
N PRO A 141 3.06 -11.39 41.25
CA PRO A 141 4.52 -11.42 41.25
C PRO A 141 5.06 -10.08 41.77
N VAL A 142 6.12 -10.15 42.58
CA VAL A 142 6.83 -8.99 43.12
C VAL A 142 8.08 -8.75 42.27
N PRO A 143 8.16 -7.64 41.51
CA PRO A 143 9.36 -7.31 40.75
C PRO A 143 10.56 -7.16 41.69
N SER A 144 11.65 -7.84 41.38
CA SER A 144 12.90 -7.75 42.14
C SER A 144 14.11 -7.94 41.23
N VAL A 145 15.27 -7.44 41.67
CA VAL A 145 16.54 -7.66 40.96
C VAL A 145 16.85 -9.16 40.85
N ALA A 146 16.49 -9.95 41.88
CA ALA A 146 16.67 -11.40 41.87
C ALA A 146 15.79 -12.05 40.79
N ALA A 147 14.50 -11.71 40.72
CA ALA A 147 13.59 -12.21 39.70
C ALA A 147 14.03 -11.82 38.28
N SER A 148 14.52 -10.59 38.09
CA SER A 148 15.02 -10.14 36.78
C SER A 148 16.31 -10.82 36.35
N LYS A 149 17.19 -11.22 37.28
CA LYS A 149 18.37 -12.04 36.95
C LYS A 149 17.98 -13.47 36.63
N ALA A 150 17.10 -14.05 37.45
CA ALA A 150 16.61 -15.41 37.25
C ALA A 150 15.86 -15.58 35.91
N SER A 151 15.13 -14.56 35.45
CA SER A 151 14.45 -14.63 34.15
C SER A 151 15.41 -14.79 32.96
N LEU A 152 16.62 -14.23 33.05
CA LEU A 152 17.68 -14.41 32.04
C LEU A 152 18.32 -15.80 32.06
N GLU A 153 18.07 -16.57 33.11
CA GLU A 153 18.66 -17.88 33.37
C GLU A 153 17.63 -19.01 33.25
N LEU A 154 16.38 -18.71 32.87
CA LEU A 154 15.33 -19.73 32.69
C LEU A 154 15.75 -20.84 31.72
N ASN A 155 16.51 -20.50 30.68
CA ASN A 155 17.05 -21.49 29.73
C ASN A 155 17.94 -22.56 30.38
N GLN A 156 18.49 -22.32 31.58
CA GLN A 156 19.29 -23.29 32.31
C GLN A 156 18.46 -24.45 32.85
N ILE A 157 17.16 -24.24 33.12
CA ILE A 157 16.26 -25.24 33.70
C ILE A 157 15.24 -25.81 32.69
N GLN A 158 14.93 -25.06 31.61
CA GLN A 158 13.91 -25.48 30.63
C GLN A 158 14.28 -26.78 29.90
N GLY A 159 13.43 -27.80 30.00
CA GLY A 159 13.51 -29.05 29.24
C GLY A 159 14.66 -29.99 29.62
N LYS A 160 15.51 -29.63 30.60
CA LYS A 160 16.73 -30.39 30.94
C LYS A 160 16.47 -31.84 31.35
N ARG A 161 15.30 -32.10 31.95
CA ARG A 161 14.86 -33.41 32.41
C ARG A 161 13.45 -33.76 31.95
N GLY A 162 13.06 -33.29 30.78
CA GLY A 162 11.71 -33.49 30.23
C GLY A 162 10.62 -32.64 30.91
N ILE A 163 11.01 -31.61 31.66
CA ILE A 163 10.10 -30.67 32.33
C ILE A 163 10.38 -29.26 31.84
N TRP A 164 9.32 -28.55 31.42
CA TRP A 164 9.35 -27.13 31.09
C TRP A 164 8.47 -26.35 32.07
N PHE A 165 8.81 -25.08 32.26
CA PHE A 165 8.11 -24.17 33.15
C PHE A 165 7.53 -23.02 32.36
N CYS A 166 6.30 -22.66 32.65
CA CYS A 166 5.58 -21.62 31.94
C CYS A 166 4.77 -20.79 32.94
N GLY A 167 4.74 -19.47 32.77
CA GLY A 167 3.95 -18.61 33.64
C GLY A 167 4.21 -17.13 33.41
N ALA A 168 3.27 -16.30 33.84
CA ALA A 168 3.32 -14.85 33.64
C ALA A 168 4.54 -14.17 34.30
N TYR A 169 5.19 -14.84 35.26
CA TYR A 169 6.43 -14.37 35.91
C TYR A 169 7.63 -14.31 34.96
N GLN A 170 7.56 -14.91 33.78
CA GLN A 170 8.60 -14.83 32.75
C GLN A 170 8.53 -13.51 31.94
N GLY A 171 7.55 -12.65 32.21
CA GLY A 171 7.42 -11.29 31.66
C GLY A 171 7.10 -10.28 32.77
N TYR A 172 6.02 -9.52 32.61
CA TYR A 172 5.58 -8.48 33.55
C TYR A 172 4.40 -8.91 34.43
N GLY A 173 4.03 -10.19 34.42
CA GLY A 173 2.95 -10.72 35.22
C GLY A 173 1.55 -10.60 34.60
N PHE A 174 1.46 -10.24 33.31
CA PHE A 174 0.18 -10.18 32.59
C PHE A 174 -0.18 -11.53 31.96
N HIS A 175 -1.46 -11.70 31.58
CA HIS A 175 -1.94 -12.95 30.99
C HIS A 175 -1.26 -13.26 29.65
N GLU A 176 -0.91 -12.23 28.87
CA GLU A 176 -0.17 -12.32 27.62
C GLU A 176 1.24 -12.88 27.83
N ASP A 177 1.89 -12.53 28.94
CA ASP A 177 3.20 -13.10 29.30
C ASP A 177 3.08 -14.60 29.57
N GLY A 178 2.00 -15.02 30.22
CA GLY A 178 1.68 -16.44 30.43
C GLY A 178 1.50 -17.19 29.11
N LEU A 179 0.77 -16.60 28.16
CA LEU A 179 0.60 -17.18 26.82
C LEU A 179 1.94 -17.31 26.08
N LYS A 180 2.76 -16.26 26.09
CA LYS A 180 4.09 -16.26 25.45
C LYS A 180 5.01 -17.31 26.06
N ALA A 181 5.06 -17.39 27.39
CA ALA A 181 5.83 -18.40 28.11
C ALA A 181 5.35 -19.83 27.80
N GLY A 182 4.03 -20.04 27.77
CA GLY A 182 3.44 -21.32 27.39
C GLY A 182 3.78 -21.73 25.96
N LEU A 183 3.73 -20.77 25.03
CA LEU A 183 4.13 -20.99 23.65
C LEU A 183 5.61 -21.37 23.57
N ALA A 184 6.50 -20.60 24.19
CA ALA A 184 7.93 -20.92 24.22
C ALA A 184 8.22 -22.32 24.81
N ALA A 185 7.56 -22.69 25.91
CA ALA A 185 7.69 -24.02 26.50
C ALA A 185 7.22 -25.13 25.54
N ALA A 186 6.07 -24.94 24.88
CA ALA A 186 5.55 -25.89 23.90
C ALA A 186 6.47 -26.06 22.68
N TYR A 187 7.00 -24.96 22.15
CA TYR A 187 7.97 -25.01 21.05
C TYR A 187 9.28 -25.67 21.46
N GLY A 188 9.76 -25.38 22.67
CA GLY A 188 10.92 -26.04 23.27
C GLY A 188 10.72 -27.56 23.39
N LEU A 189 9.54 -27.99 23.85
CA LEU A 189 9.18 -29.40 23.92
C LEU A 189 9.12 -30.07 22.54
N LEU A 190 8.64 -29.35 21.51
CA LEU A 190 8.52 -29.85 20.15
C LEU A 190 9.83 -29.76 19.33
N GLY A 191 10.91 -29.20 19.88
CA GLY A 191 12.17 -28.99 19.16
C GLY A 191 12.06 -28.01 17.99
N LYS A 192 11.11 -27.07 18.05
CA LYS A 192 10.85 -26.08 16.98
C LYS A 192 11.30 -24.70 17.42
N GLU A 193 11.79 -23.88 16.50
CA GLU A 193 12.08 -22.47 16.76
C GLU A 193 10.78 -21.67 16.95
N CYS A 194 10.76 -20.76 17.93
CA CYS A 194 9.67 -19.84 18.20
C CYS A 194 10.18 -18.40 18.13
N ALA A 195 9.68 -17.62 17.17
CA ALA A 195 9.75 -16.17 17.27
C ALA A 195 8.71 -15.73 18.32
N LEU A 196 9.17 -15.46 19.55
CA LEU A 196 8.32 -14.90 20.58
C LEU A 196 7.73 -13.57 20.09
N LEU A 197 6.42 -13.36 20.28
CA LEU A 197 5.80 -12.05 20.11
C LEU A 197 6.45 -11.10 21.12
N GLU A 198 7.44 -10.32 20.70
CA GLU A 198 7.91 -9.18 21.50
C GLU A 198 6.69 -8.30 21.79
N ASN A 199 6.57 -7.75 23.01
CA ASN A 199 5.64 -6.64 23.19
C ASN A 199 6.14 -5.54 22.25
N PRO A 200 5.39 -5.19 21.19
CA PRO A 200 5.88 -4.21 20.25
C PRO A 200 6.19 -2.95 21.04
N LYS A 201 7.44 -2.46 20.94
CA LYS A 201 7.82 -1.21 21.58
C LYS A 201 6.79 -0.18 21.14
N HIS A 202 6.09 0.43 22.10
CA HIS A 202 5.16 1.49 21.78
C HIS A 202 5.89 2.54 20.95
N MET A 203 5.30 2.93 19.83
CA MET A 203 5.81 4.06 19.06
C MET A 203 5.81 5.29 19.97
N VAL A 204 7.00 5.80 20.27
CA VAL A 204 7.18 7.02 21.08
C VAL A 204 7.51 8.16 20.13
N PRO A 205 6.51 8.94 19.67
CA PRO A 205 6.77 10.10 18.84
C PRO A 205 7.49 11.18 19.66
N SER A 206 8.42 11.89 19.01
CA SER A 206 8.95 13.17 19.50
C SER A 206 7.84 14.22 19.62
N LEU A 207 8.13 15.37 20.24
CA LEU A 207 7.16 16.46 20.38
C LEU A 207 6.63 16.96 19.03
N THR A 208 7.50 17.05 18.02
CA THR A 208 7.14 17.47 16.66
C THR A 208 6.27 16.42 15.97
N GLU A 209 6.62 15.15 16.09
CA GLU A 209 5.83 14.03 15.55
C GLU A 209 4.46 13.90 16.26
N THR A 210 4.40 14.18 17.56
CA THR A 210 3.15 14.19 18.33
C THR A 210 2.21 15.28 17.81
N GLY A 211 2.74 16.48 17.55
CA GLY A 211 1.98 17.57 16.93
C GLY A 211 1.51 17.22 15.52
N ALA A 212 2.40 16.64 14.69
CA ALA A 212 2.05 16.19 13.34
C ALA A 212 0.97 15.10 13.35
N ARG A 213 1.08 14.12 14.25
CA ARG A 213 0.07 13.07 14.46
C ARG A 213 -1.28 13.66 14.80
N PHE A 214 -1.34 14.60 15.75
CA PHE A 214 -2.59 15.27 16.11
C PHE A 214 -3.22 15.99 14.91
N LEU A 215 -2.42 16.71 14.12
CA LEU A 215 -2.89 17.41 12.92
C LEU A 215 -3.43 16.45 11.85
N VAL A 216 -2.68 15.39 11.53
CA VAL A 216 -3.06 14.39 10.51
C VAL A 216 -4.33 13.65 10.93
N THR A 217 -4.38 13.14 12.16
CA THR A 217 -5.55 12.40 12.67
C THR A 217 -6.80 13.28 12.74
N ARG A 218 -6.68 14.53 13.22
CA ARG A 218 -7.79 15.50 13.23
C ARG A 218 -8.29 15.82 11.82
N PHE A 219 -7.39 15.89 10.84
CA PHE A 219 -7.78 16.07 9.46
C PHE A 219 -8.50 14.86 8.89
N LEU A 220 -7.92 13.66 9.01
CA LEU A 220 -8.53 12.45 8.49
C LEU A 220 -9.93 12.25 9.07
N ASN A 221 -10.13 12.54 10.35
CA ASN A 221 -11.44 12.51 10.99
C ASN A 221 -12.47 13.48 10.37
N ARG A 222 -12.02 14.59 9.79
CA ARG A 222 -12.89 15.58 9.11
C ARG A 222 -13.02 15.33 7.61
N PHE A 223 -12.05 14.64 7.01
CA PHE A 223 -11.96 14.46 5.57
C PHE A 223 -12.58 13.16 5.10
N ILE A 224 -12.38 12.08 5.85
CA ILE A 224 -12.91 10.76 5.53
C ILE A 224 -14.35 10.68 6.03
N SER A 225 -15.32 10.97 5.15
CA SER A 225 -16.75 10.79 5.38
C SER A 225 -17.30 9.51 4.74
N THR A 226 -16.66 8.99 3.69
CA THR A 226 -17.04 7.74 3.03
C THR A 226 -15.89 6.74 2.93
N GLY A 227 -16.17 5.45 3.05
CA GLY A 227 -15.17 4.39 3.19
C GLY A 227 -14.63 4.27 4.62
N ASN A 228 -13.75 3.29 4.85
CA ASN A 228 -13.13 3.05 6.15
C ASN A 228 -11.60 3.11 6.05
N LEU A 229 -10.99 3.94 6.90
CA LEU A 229 -9.54 4.06 7.01
C LEU A 229 -9.13 3.84 8.46
N THR A 230 -8.29 2.84 8.71
CA THR A 230 -7.72 2.57 10.03
C THR A 230 -6.20 2.71 10.00
N LEU A 231 -5.64 3.41 11.00
CA LEU A 231 -4.20 3.46 11.26
C LEU A 231 -3.91 2.62 12.50
N LEU A 232 -3.04 1.64 12.34
CA LEU A 232 -2.52 0.78 13.41
C LEU A 232 -1.06 1.17 13.67
N GLU A 233 -0.80 1.90 14.75
CA GLU A 233 0.58 2.20 15.15
C GLU A 233 1.24 0.95 15.74
N GLU A 234 2.54 0.77 15.49
CA GLU A 234 3.35 -0.14 16.29
C GLU A 234 3.23 0.20 17.78
N GLY A 235 2.83 -0.79 18.59
CA GLY A 235 2.43 -0.57 19.99
C GLY A 235 0.93 -0.57 20.23
N GLY A 236 0.09 -0.64 19.20
CA GLY A 236 -1.34 -0.93 19.35
C GLY A 236 -2.27 0.28 19.47
N THR A 237 -1.79 1.52 19.29
CA THR A 237 -2.71 2.65 19.12
C THR A 237 -3.49 2.49 17.82
N ILE A 238 -4.81 2.62 17.89
CA ILE A 238 -5.70 2.51 16.72
C ILE A 238 -6.44 3.82 16.51
N PHE A 239 -6.37 4.34 15.29
CA PHE A 239 -7.23 5.42 14.83
C PHE A 239 -8.13 4.90 13.72
N SER A 240 -9.43 5.19 13.79
CA SER A 240 -10.40 4.81 12.75
C SER A 240 -11.15 6.04 12.26
N PHE A 241 -11.29 6.15 10.94
CA PHE A 241 -11.93 7.27 10.27
C PHE A 241 -12.97 6.79 9.25
N GLY A 242 -14.01 7.60 9.05
CA GLY A 242 -15.14 7.28 8.18
C GLY A 242 -16.22 6.46 8.87
N GLN A 243 -17.29 6.15 8.14
CA GLN A 243 -18.38 5.29 8.56
C GLN A 243 -18.52 4.12 7.57
N ALA A 244 -18.91 2.95 8.08
CA ALA A 244 -19.30 1.82 7.23
C ALA A 244 -20.64 2.13 6.55
N GLU A 245 -20.62 2.90 5.47
CA GLU A 245 -21.80 3.29 4.70
C GLU A 245 -21.92 2.55 3.36
N LYS A 246 -23.14 2.52 2.80
CA LYS A 246 -23.49 1.83 1.54
C LYS A 246 -22.85 2.43 0.27
N LYS A 247 -22.31 3.66 0.30
CA LYS A 247 -21.83 4.36 -0.91
C LYS A 247 -20.39 4.01 -1.32
N CYS A 248 -19.52 3.64 -0.38
CA CYS A 248 -18.15 3.23 -0.67
C CYS A 248 -17.75 2.09 0.29
N HIS A 249 -17.56 0.90 -0.26
CA HIS A 249 -17.17 -0.30 0.50
C HIS A 249 -15.66 -0.44 0.67
N ALA A 250 -14.87 0.53 0.18
CA ALA A 250 -13.42 0.45 0.29
C ALA A 250 -12.99 0.56 1.76
N ASN A 251 -12.20 -0.41 2.19
CA ASN A 251 -11.58 -0.46 3.50
C ASN A 251 -10.06 -0.50 3.31
N SER A 252 -9.33 0.30 4.09
CA SER A 252 -7.88 0.30 4.10
C SER A 252 -7.36 0.39 5.52
N VAL A 253 -6.51 -0.56 5.89
CA VAL A 253 -5.90 -0.63 7.22
C VAL A 253 -4.39 -0.52 7.05
N LEU A 254 -3.84 0.60 7.51
CA LEU A 254 -2.41 0.91 7.45
C LEU A 254 -1.75 0.46 8.74
N ARG A 255 -0.57 -0.14 8.64
CA ARG A 255 0.33 -0.38 9.77
C ARG A 255 1.41 0.69 9.74
N ILE A 256 1.47 1.54 10.76
CA ILE A 256 2.46 2.61 10.87
C ILE A 256 3.66 2.06 11.65
N HIS A 257 4.81 2.00 10.99
CA HIS A 257 6.08 1.50 11.54
C HIS A 257 6.96 2.61 12.08
N ASN A 258 6.78 3.84 11.58
CA ASN A 258 7.66 4.96 11.93
C ASN A 258 6.86 6.27 12.10
N PRO A 259 7.02 7.01 13.21
CA PRO A 259 6.29 8.25 13.46
C PRO A 259 6.58 9.37 12.45
N LEU A 260 7.70 9.30 11.71
CA LEU A 260 7.99 10.20 10.58
C LEU A 260 6.91 10.17 9.49
N PHE A 261 6.10 9.11 9.41
CA PHE A 261 4.88 9.06 8.60
C PHE A 261 4.01 10.31 8.80
N TYR A 262 3.71 10.66 10.06
CA TYR A 262 2.84 11.80 10.37
C TYR A 262 3.48 13.12 9.98
N TRP A 263 4.79 13.26 10.25
CA TRP A 263 5.55 14.45 9.87
C TRP A 263 5.51 14.67 8.35
N LYS A 264 5.82 13.63 7.58
CA LYS A 264 5.83 13.66 6.11
C LYS A 264 4.49 14.08 5.53
N ILE A 265 3.39 13.48 6.01
CA ILE A 265 2.05 13.84 5.54
C ILE A 265 1.70 15.28 5.94
N ALA A 266 2.02 15.69 7.17
CA ALA A 266 1.70 17.04 7.64
C ALA A 266 2.44 18.14 6.87
N THR A 267 3.68 17.89 6.42
CA THR A 267 4.52 18.91 5.75
C THR A 267 4.51 18.82 4.23
N GLU A 268 4.31 17.64 3.66
CA GLU A 268 4.46 17.36 2.22
C GLU A 268 3.20 16.74 1.59
N ALA A 269 2.10 16.58 2.34
CA ALA A 269 0.80 16.11 1.86
C ALA A 269 0.86 14.81 1.03
N ASP A 270 0.45 14.83 -0.24
CA ASP A 270 0.41 13.68 -1.14
C ASP A 270 1.81 13.17 -1.52
N LEU A 271 2.78 14.06 -1.74
CA LEU A 271 4.18 13.69 -1.92
C LEU A 271 4.77 13.10 -0.63
N GLY A 272 4.36 13.63 0.52
CA GLY A 272 4.72 13.08 1.83
C GLY A 272 4.21 11.67 2.07
N LEU A 273 2.98 11.38 1.64
CA LEU A 273 2.40 10.04 1.69
C LEU A 273 3.20 9.07 0.80
N ALA A 274 3.55 9.48 -0.42
CA ALA A 274 4.36 8.67 -1.31
C ALA A 274 5.76 8.42 -0.74
N ASP A 275 6.44 9.46 -0.25
CA ASP A 275 7.78 9.34 0.34
C ASP A 275 7.76 8.44 1.60
N ALA A 276 6.73 8.55 2.44
CA ALA A 276 6.55 7.68 3.59
C ALA A 276 6.37 6.20 3.19
N TYR A 277 5.65 5.91 2.10
CA TYR A 277 5.50 4.55 1.59
C TYR A 277 6.81 4.02 1.01
N ILE A 278 7.48 4.81 0.17
CA ILE A 278 8.77 4.45 -0.45
C ILE A 278 9.84 4.16 0.61
N ASN A 279 9.87 4.92 1.70
CA ASN A 279 10.81 4.68 2.81
C ASN A 279 10.37 3.58 3.78
N GLY A 280 9.18 2.97 3.59
CA GLY A 280 8.69 1.88 4.42
C GLY A 280 8.21 2.31 5.81
N TYR A 281 7.82 3.58 5.98
CA TYR A 281 7.30 4.09 7.26
C TYR A 281 5.91 3.55 7.60
N PHE A 282 5.22 3.03 6.60
CA PHE A 282 3.96 2.31 6.79
C PHE A 282 3.79 1.23 5.72
N SER A 283 2.99 0.23 6.07
CA SER A 283 2.53 -0.83 5.17
C SER A 283 1.01 -1.00 5.32
N PHE A 284 0.46 -2.05 4.72
CA PHE A 284 -0.97 -2.34 4.78
C PHE A 284 -1.18 -3.74 5.37
N VAL A 285 -2.29 -3.92 6.11
CA VAL A 285 -2.72 -5.25 6.55
C VAL A 285 -3.07 -6.13 5.34
N ASP A 286 -3.73 -5.53 4.35
CA ASP A 286 -3.96 -6.15 3.05
C ASP A 286 -2.93 -5.62 2.06
N GLU A 287 -1.91 -6.44 1.78
CA GLU A 287 -0.84 -6.11 0.84
C GLU A 287 -1.31 -6.02 -0.62
N GLN A 288 -2.44 -6.68 -0.95
CA GLN A 288 -2.95 -6.74 -2.30
C GLN A 288 -3.81 -5.52 -2.63
N GLU A 289 -4.78 -5.17 -1.79
CA GLU A 289 -5.74 -4.10 -2.10
C GLU A 289 -5.59 -2.86 -1.21
N GLY A 290 -4.85 -2.94 -0.10
CA GLY A 290 -4.80 -1.88 0.92
C GLY A 290 -4.43 -0.50 0.36
N LEU A 291 -3.35 -0.41 -0.42
CA LEU A 291 -2.91 0.86 -1.02
C LEU A 291 -3.87 1.38 -2.09
N GLN A 292 -4.41 0.49 -2.93
CA GLN A 292 -5.42 0.88 -3.92
C GLN A 292 -6.67 1.42 -3.24
N ASN A 293 -7.15 0.73 -2.20
CA ASN A 293 -8.32 1.12 -1.43
C ASN A 293 -8.09 2.46 -0.73
N LEU A 294 -6.88 2.71 -0.20
CA LEU A 294 -6.52 4.03 0.32
C LEU A 294 -6.73 5.11 -0.74
N PHE A 295 -6.18 4.96 -1.94
CA PHE A 295 -6.38 5.95 -3.01
C PHE A 295 -7.84 6.12 -3.40
N LEU A 296 -8.61 5.04 -3.50
CA LEU A 296 -10.05 5.12 -3.81
C LEU A 296 -10.83 5.86 -2.73
N ILE A 297 -10.52 5.64 -1.45
CA ILE A 297 -11.10 6.39 -0.33
C ILE A 297 -10.74 7.87 -0.45
N LEU A 298 -9.46 8.20 -0.68
CA LEU A 298 -9.01 9.60 -0.80
C LEU A 298 -9.69 10.32 -1.98
N ILE A 299 -9.80 9.65 -3.13
CA ILE A 299 -10.47 10.17 -4.33
C ILE A 299 -11.96 10.41 -4.05
N ALA A 300 -12.68 9.43 -3.50
CA ALA A 300 -14.11 9.55 -3.24
C ALA A 300 -14.42 10.72 -2.28
N ASN A 301 -13.63 10.89 -1.22
CA ASN A 301 -13.83 11.95 -0.24
C ASN A 301 -13.48 13.35 -0.79
N ARG A 302 -12.47 13.47 -1.65
CA ARG A 302 -12.20 14.73 -2.36
C ARG A 302 -13.39 15.13 -3.23
N ASP A 303 -13.91 14.18 -4.00
CA ASP A 303 -14.94 14.44 -5.01
C ASP A 303 -16.30 14.79 -4.36
N LEU A 304 -16.65 14.14 -3.25
CA LEU A 304 -17.82 14.50 -2.44
C LEU A 304 -17.76 15.96 -1.96
N ARG A 305 -16.60 16.44 -1.53
CA ARG A 305 -16.45 17.80 -0.99
C ARG A 305 -16.48 18.87 -2.08
N SER A 306 -16.00 18.56 -3.28
CA SER A 306 -16.09 19.46 -4.44
C SER A 306 -17.54 19.80 -4.81
N THR A 307 -18.48 18.89 -4.58
CA THR A 307 -19.92 19.14 -4.86
C THR A 307 -20.63 19.97 -3.79
N SER A 308 -20.03 20.12 -2.60
CA SER A 308 -20.69 20.76 -1.44
C SER A 308 -20.24 22.21 -1.18
N HIS A 309 -19.17 22.70 -1.83
CA HIS A 309 -18.68 24.07 -1.66
C HIS A 309 -18.13 24.67 -2.96
N ASN A 310 -18.66 25.85 -3.37
CA ASN A 310 -18.10 26.74 -4.41
C ASN A 310 -16.75 27.38 -4.01
N VAL A 311 -15.97 26.75 -3.12
CA VAL A 311 -14.68 27.25 -2.68
C VAL A 311 -13.61 26.44 -3.39
N ILE A 312 -12.94 27.09 -4.35
CA ILE A 312 -11.73 26.60 -5.02
C ILE A 312 -10.66 26.37 -3.95
N VAL A 313 -10.58 25.15 -3.41
CA VAL A 313 -9.45 24.73 -2.57
C VAL A 313 -8.26 24.54 -3.50
N LYS A 314 -7.46 25.60 -3.66
CA LYS A 314 -6.22 25.56 -4.43
C LYS A 314 -5.17 24.74 -3.66
N ARG A 315 -4.66 23.68 -4.29
CA ARG A 315 -3.53 22.81 -3.90
C ARG A 315 -3.87 21.70 -2.90
N GLY A 316 -4.05 20.51 -3.46
CA GLY A 316 -4.07 19.23 -2.76
C GLY A 316 -5.32 19.03 -1.89
N TRP A 317 -5.65 17.77 -1.58
CA TRP A 317 -6.64 17.46 -0.54
C TRP A 317 -6.25 18.04 0.83
N TRP A 318 -5.01 18.51 0.99
CA TRP A 318 -4.49 19.27 2.12
C TRP A 318 -3.60 20.44 1.71
N THR A 319 -3.77 21.58 2.39
CA THR A 319 -2.81 22.70 2.38
C THR A 319 -2.01 22.65 3.68
N PRO A 320 -0.69 22.38 3.64
CA PRO A 320 0.12 22.34 4.86
C PRO A 320 0.16 23.69 5.58
N LEU A 321 -0.07 23.68 6.90
CA LEU A 321 -0.19 24.88 7.74
C LEU A 321 1.15 25.38 8.35
N LEU A 322 2.26 24.71 8.06
CA LEU A 322 3.58 25.02 8.64
C LEU A 322 4.48 25.78 7.65
N LEU A 323 5.20 26.79 8.13
CA LEU A 323 6.16 27.62 7.36
C LEU A 323 7.23 26.79 6.61
N SER A 324 7.53 25.56 7.04
CA SER A 324 8.43 24.62 6.34
C SER A 324 7.88 24.09 5.01
N ALA A 325 6.55 24.11 4.82
CA ALA A 325 5.92 23.75 3.56
C ALA A 325 6.20 24.78 2.44
N GLY A 326 6.56 26.01 2.79
CA GLY A 326 7.05 27.00 1.83
C GLY A 326 8.34 26.55 1.14
N LEU A 327 9.28 25.97 1.90
CA LEU A 327 10.56 25.47 1.36
C LEU A 327 10.41 24.13 0.63
N ALA A 328 9.62 23.20 1.17
CA ALA A 328 9.35 21.92 0.50
C ALA A 328 8.55 22.12 -0.81
N SER A 329 7.47 22.90 -0.78
CA SER A 329 6.70 23.21 -2.00
C SER A 329 7.49 24.05 -3.00
N ALA A 330 8.35 24.98 -2.54
CA ALA A 330 9.25 25.71 -3.42
C ALA A 330 10.26 24.78 -4.10
N ARG A 331 10.85 23.82 -3.37
CA ARG A 331 11.75 22.81 -3.95
C ARG A 331 11.08 22.03 -5.08
N TYR A 332 9.88 21.50 -4.86
CA TYR A 332 9.14 20.77 -5.90
C TYR A 332 8.72 21.68 -7.05
N PHE A 333 8.31 22.91 -6.77
CA PHE A 333 7.95 23.90 -7.77
C PHE A 333 9.14 24.32 -8.67
N PHE A 334 10.31 24.61 -8.09
CA PHE A 334 11.52 24.92 -8.85
C PHE A 334 12.00 23.73 -9.69
N ARG A 335 11.95 22.50 -9.14
CA ARG A 335 12.24 21.27 -9.90
C ARG A 335 11.26 21.08 -11.06
N HIS A 336 9.97 21.37 -10.85
CA HIS A 336 8.95 21.26 -11.89
C HIS A 336 9.20 22.24 -13.04
N ILE A 337 9.46 23.52 -12.75
CA ILE A 337 9.76 24.54 -13.79
C ILE A 337 11.04 24.19 -14.56
N SER A 338 12.08 23.71 -13.88
CA SER A 338 13.34 23.32 -14.52
C SER A 338 13.21 22.11 -15.48
N ARG A 339 12.07 21.42 -15.51
CA ARG A 339 11.83 20.20 -16.29
C ARG A 339 10.95 20.42 -17.53
N GLN A 340 10.66 21.66 -17.94
CA GLN A 340 9.87 21.96 -19.15
C GLN A 340 10.46 21.33 -20.44
N ASN A 341 9.61 20.80 -21.32
CA ASN A 341 9.98 19.94 -22.46
C ASN A 341 10.46 20.69 -23.72
N THR A 342 11.47 21.56 -23.57
CA THR A 342 12.31 21.96 -24.72
C THR A 342 12.94 20.72 -25.37
N ILE A 343 13.39 20.79 -26.64
CA ILE A 343 13.94 19.63 -27.38
C ILE A 343 15.00 18.85 -26.56
N THR A 344 16.01 19.57 -26.04
CA THR A 344 17.08 18.95 -25.24
C THR A 344 16.56 18.36 -23.93
N GLN A 345 15.59 19.01 -23.29
CA GLN A 345 15.06 18.58 -22.00
C GLN A 345 14.08 17.41 -22.14
N ALA A 346 13.29 17.36 -23.22
CA ALA A 346 12.40 16.25 -23.54
C ALA A 346 13.19 14.94 -23.67
N ARG A 347 14.32 14.96 -24.39
CA ARG A 347 15.23 13.79 -24.47
C ARG A 347 15.73 13.35 -23.11
N ARG A 348 16.16 14.29 -22.24
CA ARG A 348 16.63 13.98 -20.88
C ARG A 348 15.51 13.40 -20.00
N ASN A 349 14.30 13.92 -20.11
CA ASN A 349 13.15 13.46 -19.34
C ASN A 349 12.75 12.03 -19.75
N ILE A 350 12.70 11.74 -21.05
CA ILE A 350 12.37 10.41 -21.60
C ILE A 350 13.47 9.40 -21.25
N SER A 351 14.75 9.73 -21.49
CA SER A 351 15.89 8.85 -21.19
C SER A 351 15.91 8.39 -19.72
N ARG A 352 15.63 9.29 -18.76
CA ARG A 352 15.60 8.93 -17.33
C ARG A 352 14.63 7.82 -16.96
N HIS A 353 13.50 7.70 -17.66
CA HIS A 353 12.49 6.68 -17.38
C HIS A 353 12.71 5.44 -18.25
N TYR A 354 12.95 5.63 -19.54
CA TYR A 354 12.97 4.53 -20.51
C TYR A 354 14.33 3.84 -20.63
N ASP A 355 15.41 4.48 -20.22
CA ASP A 355 16.76 3.90 -20.25
C ASP A 355 17.12 3.23 -18.90
N LEU A 356 16.13 2.93 -18.05
CA LEU A 356 16.35 2.18 -16.80
C LEU A 356 16.96 0.80 -17.07
N SER A 357 16.28 -0.02 -17.87
CA SER A 357 16.78 -1.28 -18.44
C SER A 357 15.65 -1.98 -19.20
N ASN A 358 15.95 -2.49 -20.40
CA ASN A 358 15.01 -3.35 -21.14
C ASN A 358 14.69 -4.64 -20.38
N ASP A 359 15.67 -5.21 -19.68
CA ASP A 359 15.47 -6.41 -18.86
C ASP A 359 14.47 -6.12 -17.75
N PHE A 360 14.57 -4.96 -17.11
CA PHE A 360 13.62 -4.52 -16.08
C PHE A 360 12.19 -4.41 -16.62
N PHE A 361 11.97 -3.70 -17.73
CA PHE A 361 10.64 -3.56 -18.33
C PHE A 361 10.04 -4.92 -18.74
N SER A 362 10.87 -5.85 -19.23
CA SER A 362 10.42 -7.19 -19.63
C SER A 362 9.86 -8.04 -18.48
N LEU A 363 10.16 -7.69 -17.22
CA LEU A 363 9.67 -8.44 -16.05
C LEU A 363 8.20 -8.17 -15.71
N PHE A 364 7.60 -7.13 -16.28
CA PHE A 364 6.19 -6.81 -16.02
C PHE A 364 5.35 -6.56 -17.27
N LEU A 365 5.96 -6.15 -18.38
CA LEU A 365 5.29 -6.09 -19.68
C LEU A 365 5.04 -7.50 -20.23
N ASP A 366 4.17 -7.60 -21.23
CA ASP A 366 4.05 -8.81 -22.03
C ASP A 366 5.19 -8.92 -23.05
N ASP A 367 5.30 -10.07 -23.74
CA ASP A 367 6.36 -10.34 -24.72
C ASP A 367 6.47 -9.27 -25.83
N THR A 368 5.40 -8.54 -26.12
CA THR A 368 5.44 -7.47 -27.11
C THR A 368 6.20 -6.24 -26.62
N MET A 369 6.51 -6.11 -25.34
CA MET A 369 7.11 -4.90 -24.73
C MET A 369 6.24 -3.65 -24.93
N THR A 370 4.93 -3.81 -24.92
CA THR A 370 3.99 -2.68 -25.11
C THR A 370 3.72 -1.98 -23.78
N TYR A 371 4.36 -0.83 -23.57
CA TYR A 371 4.12 0.03 -22.39
C TYR A 371 3.06 1.11 -22.68
N SER A 372 1.83 0.66 -22.90
CA SER A 372 0.64 1.50 -23.06
C SER A 372 -0.61 0.72 -22.64
N SER A 373 -1.77 1.35 -22.56
CA SER A 373 -3.04 0.63 -22.31
C SER A 373 -3.28 -0.48 -23.34
N ALA A 374 -3.72 -1.65 -22.87
CA ALA A 374 -4.30 -2.71 -23.68
C ALA A 374 -5.82 -2.48 -23.87
N ILE A 375 -6.49 -3.32 -24.67
CA ILE A 375 -7.95 -3.36 -24.81
C ILE A 375 -8.45 -4.79 -24.56
N PHE A 376 -9.24 -4.98 -23.51
CA PHE A 376 -9.70 -6.28 -23.00
C PHE A 376 -11.16 -6.56 -23.36
N LYS A 377 -11.46 -7.78 -23.80
CA LYS A 377 -12.85 -8.26 -23.95
C LYS A 377 -13.45 -8.81 -22.65
N SER A 378 -12.58 -9.27 -21.74
CA SER A 378 -12.98 -9.77 -20.43
C SER A 378 -11.88 -9.55 -19.41
N ALA A 379 -12.22 -9.57 -18.12
CA ALA A 379 -11.27 -9.27 -17.04
C ALA A 379 -10.10 -10.26 -16.93
N ASN A 380 -10.28 -11.52 -17.36
CA ASN A 380 -9.29 -12.59 -17.22
C ASN A 380 -8.56 -12.90 -18.54
N GLU A 381 -8.74 -12.05 -19.55
CA GLU A 381 -8.07 -12.23 -20.82
C GLU A 381 -6.57 -11.93 -20.69
N ASP A 382 -5.75 -12.71 -21.40
CA ASP A 382 -4.31 -12.57 -21.45
C ASP A 382 -3.88 -11.16 -21.92
N LEU A 383 -2.85 -10.61 -21.27
CA LEU A 383 -2.38 -9.25 -21.53
C LEU A 383 -1.87 -9.10 -22.97
N LYS A 384 -1.14 -10.08 -23.51
CA LYS A 384 -0.60 -10.04 -24.87
C LYS A 384 -1.72 -10.05 -25.90
N VAL A 385 -2.76 -10.87 -25.71
CA VAL A 385 -3.95 -10.86 -26.56
C VAL A 385 -4.63 -9.48 -26.54
N ALA A 386 -4.78 -8.87 -25.37
CA ALA A 386 -5.38 -7.55 -25.22
C ALA A 386 -4.53 -6.42 -25.85
N GLN A 387 -3.19 -6.52 -25.78
CA GLN A 387 -2.27 -5.57 -26.41
C GLN A 387 -2.31 -5.68 -27.95
N LEU A 388 -2.28 -6.90 -28.48
CA LEU A 388 -2.39 -7.14 -29.92
C LEU A 388 -3.72 -6.62 -30.46
N ARG A 389 -4.83 -6.82 -29.73
CA ARG A 389 -6.12 -6.24 -30.09
C ARG A 389 -6.07 -4.73 -30.18
N LYS A 390 -5.50 -4.06 -29.17
CA LYS A 390 -5.32 -2.60 -29.19
C LYS A 390 -4.53 -2.15 -30.42
N ILE A 391 -3.46 -2.87 -30.76
CA ILE A 391 -2.68 -2.61 -31.98
C ILE A 391 -3.53 -2.79 -33.24
N HIS A 392 -4.33 -3.85 -33.36
CA HIS A 392 -5.19 -4.09 -34.52
C HIS A 392 -6.25 -3.00 -34.68
N LEU A 393 -6.87 -2.58 -33.58
CA LEU A 393 -7.83 -1.48 -33.58
C LEU A 393 -7.19 -0.17 -34.06
N LEU A 394 -5.96 0.14 -33.65
CA LEU A 394 -5.23 1.32 -34.15
C LEU A 394 -4.96 1.25 -35.66
N ILE A 395 -4.56 0.07 -36.17
CA ILE A 395 -4.33 -0.16 -37.61
C ILE A 395 -5.62 0.07 -38.40
N GLU A 396 -6.74 -0.48 -37.92
CA GLU A 396 -8.06 -0.36 -38.54
C GLU A 396 -8.59 1.08 -38.48
N LYS A 397 -8.49 1.76 -37.33
CA LYS A 397 -8.86 3.17 -37.16
C LYS A 397 -8.04 4.08 -38.09
N ALA A 398 -6.76 3.78 -38.27
CA ALA A 398 -5.90 4.49 -39.20
C ALA A 398 -6.17 4.11 -40.66
N ARG A 399 -6.96 3.09 -40.98
CA ARG A 399 -7.23 2.65 -42.38
C ARG A 399 -5.92 2.43 -43.17
N ILE A 400 -4.98 1.68 -42.58
CA ILE A 400 -3.67 1.40 -43.19
C ILE A 400 -3.81 0.32 -44.27
N ASP A 401 -3.05 0.46 -45.34
CA ASP A 401 -2.93 -0.50 -46.44
C ASP A 401 -1.47 -0.56 -46.93
N GLY A 402 -1.16 -1.50 -47.82
CA GLY A 402 0.21 -1.75 -48.27
C GLY A 402 0.85 -0.66 -49.14
N LYS A 403 0.09 0.33 -49.61
CA LYS A 403 0.58 1.46 -50.41
C LYS A 403 0.98 2.65 -49.54
N HIS A 404 0.52 2.68 -48.29
CA HIS A 404 0.75 3.80 -47.39
C HIS A 404 2.20 3.84 -46.83
N ASP A 405 2.64 5.05 -46.54
CA ASP A 405 3.79 5.36 -45.69
C ASP A 405 3.28 5.85 -44.32
N VAL A 406 3.64 5.11 -43.27
CA VAL A 406 3.12 5.31 -41.92
C VAL A 406 4.20 5.92 -41.03
N LEU A 407 3.87 7.00 -40.32
CA LEU A 407 4.69 7.58 -39.27
C LEU A 407 4.15 7.20 -37.89
N GLU A 408 5.02 6.69 -37.03
CA GLU A 408 4.74 6.52 -35.60
C GLU A 408 5.55 7.50 -34.77
N ILE A 409 4.86 8.36 -34.04
CA ILE A 409 5.48 9.32 -33.14
C ILE A 409 5.49 8.72 -31.72
N GLY A 410 6.68 8.34 -31.25
CA GLY A 410 6.84 7.63 -29.98
C GLY A 410 6.75 6.11 -30.15
N SER A 411 7.67 5.54 -30.94
CA SER A 411 7.63 4.13 -31.38
C SER A 411 7.93 3.06 -30.32
N GLY A 412 8.32 3.47 -29.12
CA GLY A 412 8.65 2.56 -28.02
C GLY A 412 9.62 1.46 -28.46
N TRP A 413 9.25 0.20 -28.21
CA TRP A 413 10.06 -0.98 -28.52
C TRP A 413 9.73 -1.60 -29.89
N GLY A 414 8.94 -0.90 -30.73
CA GLY A 414 8.70 -1.26 -32.14
C GLY A 414 7.58 -2.26 -32.39
N SER A 415 6.79 -2.62 -31.38
CA SER A 415 5.74 -3.65 -31.46
C SER A 415 4.63 -3.27 -32.44
N LEU A 416 4.21 -2.01 -32.44
CA LEU A 416 3.22 -1.49 -33.39
C LEU A 416 3.76 -1.55 -34.82
N ALA A 417 4.98 -1.07 -35.06
CA ALA A 417 5.63 -1.11 -36.36
C ALA A 417 5.67 -2.52 -36.97
N ILE A 418 6.11 -3.50 -36.18
CA ILE A 418 6.21 -4.90 -36.62
C ILE A 418 4.84 -5.43 -37.02
N GLU A 419 3.81 -5.21 -36.21
CA GLU A 419 2.47 -5.74 -36.49
C GLU A 419 1.79 -5.03 -37.67
N VAL A 420 1.95 -3.71 -37.79
CA VAL A 420 1.43 -2.92 -38.93
C VAL A 420 1.99 -3.46 -40.24
N VAL A 421 3.32 -3.62 -40.32
CA VAL A 421 3.98 -4.08 -41.56
C VAL A 421 3.69 -5.55 -41.84
N LYS A 422 3.64 -6.42 -40.82
CA LYS A 422 3.23 -7.83 -41.02
C LYS A 422 1.84 -7.97 -41.62
N ARG A 423 0.89 -7.11 -41.21
CA ARG A 423 -0.50 -7.17 -41.68
C ARG A 423 -0.71 -6.53 -43.04
N THR A 424 -0.02 -5.44 -43.32
CA THR A 424 -0.35 -4.58 -44.47
C THR A 424 0.74 -4.55 -45.55
N GLY A 425 2.00 -4.83 -45.19
CA GLY A 425 3.16 -4.69 -46.08
C GLY A 425 3.54 -3.23 -46.41
N CYS A 426 2.99 -2.26 -45.68
CA CYS A 426 3.22 -0.83 -45.89
C CYS A 426 4.69 -0.43 -45.59
N LYS A 427 5.05 0.83 -45.88
CA LYS A 427 6.28 1.43 -45.36
C LYS A 427 6.01 2.03 -43.99
N TYR A 428 7.01 1.96 -43.11
CA TYR A 428 6.86 2.41 -41.74
C TYR A 428 8.09 3.17 -41.25
N THR A 429 7.87 4.33 -40.65
CA THR A 429 8.89 5.13 -39.97
C THR A 429 8.46 5.35 -38.53
N GLY A 430 9.20 4.79 -37.57
CA GLY A 430 9.00 5.07 -36.15
C GLY A 430 10.06 6.03 -35.62
N ILE A 431 9.66 6.99 -34.81
CA ILE A 431 10.60 7.89 -34.13
C ILE A 431 10.55 7.70 -32.61
N THR A 432 11.71 7.79 -31.95
CA THR A 432 11.83 7.75 -30.49
C THR A 432 12.95 8.71 -30.03
N LEU A 433 12.94 9.05 -28.74
CA LEU A 433 13.99 9.82 -28.08
C LEU A 433 14.85 8.96 -27.14
N SER A 434 14.55 7.66 -26.99
CA SER A 434 15.35 6.72 -26.20
C SER A 434 16.27 5.87 -27.10
N GLU A 435 17.55 5.84 -26.76
CA GLU A 435 18.56 5.03 -27.45
C GLU A 435 18.34 3.53 -27.20
N GLU A 436 17.96 3.16 -25.97
CA GLU A 436 17.71 1.76 -25.60
C GLU A 436 16.47 1.19 -26.30
N GLN A 437 15.41 2.00 -26.44
CA GLN A 437 14.24 1.65 -27.24
C GLN A 437 14.61 1.46 -28.72
N LEU A 438 15.35 2.41 -29.30
CA LEU A 438 15.78 2.31 -30.70
C LEU A 438 16.60 1.04 -30.96
N LYS A 439 17.56 0.75 -30.08
CA LYS A 439 18.42 -0.44 -30.16
C LYS A 439 17.60 -1.72 -30.08
N TYR A 440 16.66 -1.80 -29.14
CA TYR A 440 15.76 -2.95 -28.99
C TYR A 440 14.86 -3.13 -30.21
N ALA A 441 14.18 -2.07 -30.63
CA ALA A 441 13.24 -2.08 -31.75
C ALA A 441 13.93 -2.49 -33.07
N THR A 442 15.12 -1.94 -33.34
CA THR A 442 15.93 -2.28 -34.51
C THR A 442 16.32 -3.76 -34.51
N LYS A 443 16.73 -4.30 -33.35
CA LYS A 443 17.04 -5.72 -33.20
C LYS A 443 15.80 -6.58 -33.50
N LYS A 444 14.65 -6.24 -32.93
CA LYS A 444 13.40 -7.00 -33.12
C LYS A 444 12.88 -6.97 -34.55
N VAL A 445 13.02 -5.84 -35.25
CA VAL A 445 12.68 -5.74 -36.67
C VAL A 445 13.58 -6.63 -37.54
N LYS A 446 14.88 -6.67 -37.25
CA LYS A 446 15.82 -7.56 -37.94
C LYS A 446 15.51 -9.04 -37.68
N GLU A 447 15.20 -9.41 -36.44
CA GLU A 447 14.75 -10.76 -36.07
C GLU A 447 13.46 -11.15 -36.81
N ALA A 448 12.57 -10.19 -37.06
CA ALA A 448 11.34 -10.40 -37.82
C ALA A 448 11.52 -10.38 -39.35
N GLY A 449 12.70 -10.02 -39.87
CA GLY A 449 12.99 -9.92 -41.30
C GLY A 449 12.30 -8.74 -42.01
N LEU A 450 12.00 -7.64 -41.29
CA LEU A 450 11.20 -6.52 -41.78
C LEU A 450 12.01 -5.23 -42.00
N GLN A 451 13.33 -5.30 -41.94
CA GLN A 451 14.22 -4.13 -42.01
C GLN A 451 14.12 -3.32 -43.31
N ASP A 452 13.65 -3.93 -44.41
CA ASP A 452 13.48 -3.24 -45.70
C ASP A 452 12.21 -2.37 -45.76
N ARG A 453 11.33 -2.51 -44.76
CA ARG A 453 10.04 -1.82 -44.69
C ARG A 453 9.90 -0.92 -43.47
N ILE A 454 10.64 -1.20 -42.39
CA ILE A 454 10.59 -0.44 -41.14
C ILE A 454 11.90 0.30 -40.92
N THR A 455 11.80 1.62 -40.76
CA THR A 455 12.91 2.49 -40.36
C THR A 455 12.63 3.09 -38.99
N PHE A 456 13.58 3.00 -38.06
CA PHE A 456 13.50 3.71 -36.78
C PHE A 456 14.54 4.84 -36.71
N LEU A 457 14.13 5.99 -36.18
CA LEU A 457 14.99 7.16 -36.04
C LEU A 457 15.02 7.64 -34.59
N LEU A 458 16.22 7.96 -34.10
CA LEU A 458 16.38 8.74 -32.87
C LEU A 458 16.14 10.22 -33.20
N CYS A 459 14.89 10.66 -33.15
CA CYS A 459 14.48 11.94 -33.70
C CYS A 459 13.33 12.55 -32.89
N ASP A 460 13.41 13.85 -32.62
CA ASP A 460 12.26 14.61 -32.10
C ASP A 460 11.28 14.92 -33.23
N TYR A 461 9.98 14.80 -32.98
CA TYR A 461 8.95 15.05 -33.99
C TYR A 461 9.04 16.47 -34.59
N ARG A 462 9.55 17.45 -33.84
CA ARG A 462 9.76 18.84 -34.28
C ARG A 462 10.85 18.97 -35.35
N GLN A 463 11.70 17.96 -35.48
CA GLN A 463 12.83 17.93 -36.42
C GLN A 463 12.52 17.17 -37.71
N LEU A 464 11.30 16.62 -37.85
CA LEU A 464 10.91 15.92 -39.07
C LEU A 464 10.92 16.86 -40.29
N PRO A 465 11.52 16.46 -41.42
CA PRO A 465 11.53 17.28 -42.63
C PRO A 465 10.10 17.49 -43.16
N ARG A 466 9.68 18.75 -43.27
CA ARG A 466 8.34 19.12 -43.79
C ARG A 466 8.11 18.71 -45.26
N SER A 467 9.18 18.42 -46.00
CA SER A 467 9.13 17.90 -47.36
C SER A 467 8.70 16.43 -47.43
N ARG A 468 8.84 15.67 -46.32
CA ARG A 468 8.37 14.29 -46.24
C ARG A 468 6.90 14.29 -45.84
N LYS A 469 6.09 13.54 -46.58
CA LYS A 469 4.67 13.32 -46.29
C LYS A 469 4.43 11.86 -45.95
N TYR A 470 3.56 11.64 -44.98
CA TYR A 470 3.09 10.33 -44.54
C TYR A 470 1.60 10.24 -44.74
N ASP A 471 1.14 9.11 -45.26
CA ASP A 471 -0.27 8.86 -45.49
C ASP A 471 -1.01 8.65 -44.17
N ARG A 472 -0.32 8.11 -43.16
CA ARG A 472 -0.89 7.80 -41.85
C ARG A 472 0.05 8.22 -40.75
N ILE A 473 -0.50 8.78 -39.68
CA ILE A 473 0.24 9.06 -38.45
C ILE A 473 -0.44 8.30 -37.31
N ILE A 474 0.35 7.62 -36.48
CA ILE A 474 -0.11 7.07 -35.20
C ILE A 474 0.79 7.64 -34.09
N SER A 475 0.17 8.09 -32.99
CA SER A 475 0.89 8.49 -31.77
C SER A 475 0.17 7.88 -30.58
N CYS A 476 0.87 7.04 -29.80
CA CYS A 476 0.30 6.36 -28.65
C CYS A 476 0.97 6.82 -27.36
N GLU A 477 0.22 7.50 -26.51
CA GLU A 477 0.62 7.91 -25.15
C GLU A 477 1.96 8.67 -25.13
N MET A 478 2.20 9.45 -26.20
CA MET A 478 3.37 10.32 -26.36
C MET A 478 3.07 11.76 -25.94
N ILE A 479 1.87 12.27 -26.21
CA ILE A 479 1.52 13.69 -26.05
C ILE A 479 1.59 14.16 -24.58
N GLU A 480 1.50 13.23 -23.64
CA GLU A 480 1.72 13.42 -22.21
C GLU A 480 3.15 13.94 -21.92
N GLY A 481 4.12 13.62 -22.78
CA GLY A 481 5.51 14.11 -22.73
C GLY A 481 5.76 15.42 -23.48
N VAL A 482 4.76 15.98 -24.17
CA VAL A 482 4.91 17.22 -24.95
C VAL A 482 4.89 18.45 -24.04
N GLY A 483 4.03 18.49 -23.03
CA GLY A 483 3.85 19.66 -22.17
C GLY A 483 2.77 20.63 -22.69
N HIS A 484 2.19 21.41 -21.78
CA HIS A 484 1.04 22.27 -22.08
C HIS A 484 1.32 23.30 -23.18
N GLU A 485 2.52 23.89 -23.14
CA GLU A 485 2.96 25.01 -23.98
C GLU A 485 3.25 24.60 -25.43
N TYR A 486 3.41 23.30 -25.70
CA TYR A 486 3.89 22.78 -26.98
C TYR A 486 2.83 21.94 -27.73
N MET A 487 1.60 21.86 -27.23
CA MET A 487 0.55 21.05 -27.86
C MET A 487 0.11 21.63 -29.22
N GLU A 488 0.04 22.95 -29.39
CA GLU A 488 -0.17 23.58 -30.70
C GLU A 488 0.95 23.23 -31.67
N GLU A 489 2.22 23.32 -31.23
CA GLU A 489 3.37 22.96 -32.06
C GLU A 489 3.31 21.47 -32.47
N PHE A 490 2.91 20.58 -31.56
CA PHE A 490 2.70 19.16 -31.87
C PHE A 490 1.68 18.95 -33.00
N PHE A 491 0.51 19.57 -32.91
CA PHE A 491 -0.50 19.47 -33.97
C PHE A 491 -0.04 20.15 -35.28
N GLY A 492 0.67 21.27 -35.21
CA GLY A 492 1.26 21.93 -36.37
C GLY A 492 2.31 21.06 -37.08
N CYS A 493 3.15 20.34 -36.31
CA CYS A 493 4.09 19.35 -36.86
C CYS A 493 3.35 18.21 -37.57
N CYS A 494 2.32 17.62 -36.91
CA CYS A 494 1.52 16.56 -37.50
C CYS A 494 0.83 17.00 -38.81
N GLU A 495 0.19 18.17 -38.80
CA GLU A 495 -0.41 18.79 -40.00
C GLU A 495 0.62 18.95 -41.13
N SER A 496 1.84 19.38 -40.79
CA SER A 496 2.89 19.66 -41.76
C SER A 496 3.46 18.41 -42.43
N VAL A 497 3.39 17.23 -41.81
CA VAL A 497 3.94 15.97 -42.36
C VAL A 497 2.85 15.00 -42.82
N LEU A 498 1.58 15.27 -42.55
CA LEU A 498 0.46 14.45 -43.02
C LEU A 498 0.16 14.74 -44.50
N ALA A 499 0.11 13.71 -45.34
CA ALA A 499 -0.32 13.77 -46.74
C ALA A 499 -1.75 14.28 -46.87
N GLU A 500 -2.16 14.80 -48.02
CA GLU A 500 -3.44 15.50 -48.24
C GLU A 500 -4.66 14.68 -47.80
N ASP A 501 -4.70 13.40 -48.21
CA ASP A 501 -5.72 12.39 -47.87
C ASP A 501 -5.38 11.59 -46.61
N GLY A 502 -4.47 12.10 -45.78
CA GLY A 502 -3.97 11.38 -44.62
C GLY A 502 -4.95 11.29 -43.44
N VAL A 503 -4.71 10.28 -42.60
CA VAL A 503 -5.43 10.03 -41.34
C VAL A 503 -4.44 10.01 -40.18
N PHE A 504 -4.78 10.69 -39.09
CA PHE A 504 -3.99 10.72 -37.87
C PHE A 504 -4.76 10.08 -36.71
N VAL A 505 -4.16 9.10 -36.04
CA VAL A 505 -4.70 8.47 -34.82
C VAL A 505 -3.85 8.84 -33.62
N LEU A 506 -4.48 9.40 -32.59
CA LEU A 506 -3.85 9.77 -31.32
C LEU A 506 -4.48 8.98 -30.18
N GLN A 507 -3.68 8.22 -29.44
CA GLN A 507 -4.05 7.66 -28.15
C GLN A 507 -3.38 8.47 -27.04
N PHE A 508 -4.11 8.84 -25.98
CA PHE A 508 -3.54 9.62 -24.87
C PHE A 508 -4.31 9.47 -23.57
N ILE A 509 -3.57 9.42 -22.47
CA ILE A 509 -4.09 9.56 -21.11
C ILE A 509 -4.57 11.00 -20.93
N SER A 510 -5.72 11.15 -20.28
CA SER A 510 -6.37 12.44 -20.05
C SER A 510 -6.76 12.61 -18.59
N ILE A 511 -6.89 13.88 -18.21
CA ILE A 511 -7.52 14.28 -16.96
C ILE A 511 -8.82 15.06 -17.27
N PRO A 512 -9.87 14.94 -16.44
CA PRO A 512 -11.08 15.75 -16.59
C PRO A 512 -10.78 17.25 -16.65
N ASP A 513 -11.52 17.97 -17.50
CA ASP A 513 -11.31 19.40 -17.76
C ASP A 513 -11.31 20.26 -16.49
N GLU A 514 -12.23 19.97 -15.56
CA GLU A 514 -12.32 20.64 -14.25
C GLU A 514 -11.03 20.61 -13.42
N ARG A 515 -10.14 19.64 -13.68
CA ARG A 515 -8.90 19.42 -12.92
C ARG A 515 -7.65 19.78 -13.70
N TYR A 516 -7.78 20.07 -14.98
CA TYR A 516 -6.64 20.26 -15.87
C TYR A 516 -5.71 21.38 -15.41
N ASP A 517 -6.28 22.55 -15.10
CA ASP A 517 -5.49 23.71 -14.69
C ASP A 517 -4.79 23.53 -13.35
N GLU A 518 -5.40 22.81 -12.40
CA GLU A 518 -4.73 22.48 -11.14
C GLU A 518 -3.62 21.46 -11.38
N ASN A 519 -3.93 20.34 -12.04
CA ASN A 519 -2.98 19.27 -12.27
C ASN A 519 -1.76 19.76 -13.04
N ARG A 520 -1.90 20.55 -14.10
CA ARG A 520 -0.75 21.03 -14.87
C ARG A 520 0.17 21.94 -14.06
N ARG A 521 -0.36 22.67 -13.08
CA ARG A 521 0.39 23.65 -12.25
C ARG A 521 0.95 23.05 -10.96
N SER A 522 0.53 21.86 -10.57
CA SER A 522 1.03 21.15 -9.39
C SER A 522 2.10 20.11 -9.74
N SER A 523 2.99 19.85 -8.78
CA SER A 523 3.85 18.67 -8.81
C SER A 523 3.16 17.58 -8.01
N ASP A 524 3.00 16.40 -8.60
CA ASP A 524 2.45 15.21 -7.97
C ASP A 524 3.50 14.09 -7.95
N PHE A 525 3.13 12.94 -7.38
CA PHE A 525 3.98 11.75 -7.34
C PHE A 525 4.50 11.36 -8.73
N ILE A 526 3.64 11.40 -9.75
CA ILE A 526 3.99 10.99 -11.11
C ILE A 526 5.09 11.88 -11.68
N LYS A 527 4.92 13.20 -11.62
CA LYS A 527 5.91 14.15 -12.14
C LYS A 527 7.23 14.12 -11.38
N GLU A 528 7.20 13.77 -10.10
CA GLU A 528 8.39 13.79 -9.26
C GLU A 528 9.21 12.51 -9.36
N TYR A 529 8.55 11.34 -9.38
CA TYR A 529 9.20 10.04 -9.26
C TYR A 529 9.20 9.22 -10.56
N ILE A 530 8.20 9.35 -11.42
CA ILE A 530 8.00 8.44 -12.57
C ILE A 530 8.25 9.15 -13.91
N PHE A 531 7.44 10.17 -14.23
CA PHE A 531 7.44 10.89 -15.51
C PHE A 531 7.76 12.37 -15.32
N SER A 532 9.05 12.67 -15.10
CA SER A 532 9.55 14.05 -15.01
C SER A 532 9.16 14.88 -16.24
N GLY A 533 8.45 15.99 -16.04
CA GLY A 533 8.01 16.86 -17.13
C GLY A 533 6.70 16.42 -17.81
N GLY A 534 6.07 15.33 -17.36
CA GLY A 534 4.78 14.89 -17.87
C GLY A 534 3.67 15.92 -17.62
N CYS A 535 2.75 16.04 -18.58
CA CYS A 535 1.57 16.89 -18.52
C CYS A 535 0.39 16.14 -19.15
N LEU A 536 -0.54 15.66 -18.32
CA LEU A 536 -1.75 15.02 -18.81
C LEU A 536 -2.66 16.08 -19.45
N PRO A 537 -3.00 15.97 -20.74
CA PRO A 537 -3.96 16.88 -21.36
C PRO A 537 -5.39 16.64 -20.84
N SER A 538 -6.25 17.63 -21.03
CA SER A 538 -7.70 17.40 -21.04
C SER A 538 -8.22 17.30 -22.47
N LEU A 539 -9.44 16.78 -22.63
CA LEU A 539 -10.04 16.64 -23.96
C LEU A 539 -10.25 18.00 -24.63
N SER A 540 -10.70 19.04 -23.90
CA SER A 540 -10.82 20.39 -24.47
C SER A 540 -9.47 21.00 -24.84
N ARG A 541 -8.41 20.69 -24.09
CA ARG A 541 -7.06 21.16 -24.41
C ARG A 541 -6.56 20.56 -25.72
N ILE A 542 -6.77 19.27 -25.93
CA ILE A 542 -6.39 18.59 -27.18
C ILE A 542 -7.12 19.20 -28.38
N THR A 543 -8.45 19.34 -28.29
CA THR A 543 -9.25 19.84 -29.42
C THR A 543 -8.97 21.32 -29.71
N SER A 544 -8.73 22.14 -28.69
CA SER A 544 -8.33 23.54 -28.88
C SER A 544 -6.93 23.69 -29.49
N ALA A 545 -5.94 22.91 -29.05
CA ALA A 545 -4.61 22.91 -29.65
C ALA A 545 -4.66 22.49 -31.14
N MET A 546 -5.41 21.43 -31.42
CA MET A 546 -5.65 20.94 -32.78
C MET A 546 -6.28 22.02 -33.65
N ALA A 547 -7.38 22.63 -33.20
CA ALA A 547 -8.09 23.66 -33.98
C ALA A 547 -7.24 24.92 -34.22
N ALA A 548 -6.37 25.28 -33.27
CA ALA A 548 -5.50 26.45 -33.39
C ALA A 548 -4.34 26.25 -34.39
N ALA A 549 -3.85 25.01 -34.56
CA ALA A 549 -2.60 24.73 -35.25
C ALA A 549 -2.74 23.87 -36.52
N SER A 550 -3.94 23.40 -36.84
CA SER A 550 -4.16 22.45 -37.94
C SER A 550 -5.52 22.63 -38.61
N ARG A 551 -5.73 21.96 -39.75
CA ARG A 551 -7.04 21.87 -40.41
C ARG A 551 -7.76 20.56 -40.07
N LEU A 552 -7.30 19.86 -39.05
CA LEU A 552 -7.81 18.56 -38.67
C LEU A 552 -9.21 18.66 -38.05
N CYS A 553 -10.06 17.69 -38.38
CA CYS A 553 -11.37 17.47 -37.82
C CYS A 553 -11.39 16.13 -37.08
N VAL A 554 -12.17 16.05 -36.01
CA VAL A 554 -12.36 14.79 -35.26
C VAL A 554 -13.37 13.92 -35.99
N GLU A 555 -12.93 12.74 -36.42
CA GLU A 555 -13.78 11.76 -37.10
C GLU A 555 -14.32 10.70 -36.14
N GLN A 556 -13.54 10.39 -35.09
CA GLN A 556 -13.92 9.41 -34.09
C GLN A 556 -13.24 9.72 -32.75
N LEU A 557 -13.94 9.44 -31.66
CA LEU A 557 -13.47 9.59 -30.29
C LEU A 557 -13.98 8.41 -29.48
N GLU A 558 -13.09 7.78 -28.71
CA GLU A 558 -13.44 6.67 -27.83
C GLU A 558 -12.62 6.73 -26.54
N ASN A 559 -13.28 6.50 -25.40
CA ASN A 559 -12.63 6.45 -24.09
C ASN A 559 -12.40 5.00 -23.66
N ILE A 560 -11.15 4.57 -23.67
CA ILE A 560 -10.68 3.24 -23.28
C ILE A 560 -10.09 3.20 -21.85
N GLY A 561 -10.28 4.26 -21.04
CA GLY A 561 -9.59 4.43 -19.75
C GLY A 561 -9.74 3.25 -18.77
N ILE A 562 -10.89 2.56 -18.76
CA ILE A 562 -11.10 1.42 -17.87
C ILE A 562 -10.21 0.21 -18.22
N HIS A 563 -9.78 0.07 -19.47
CA HIS A 563 -8.86 -1.00 -19.86
C HIS A 563 -7.45 -0.75 -19.32
N TYR A 564 -7.08 0.51 -19.07
CA TYR A 564 -5.81 0.85 -18.45
C TYR A 564 -5.75 0.39 -16.98
N TYR A 565 -6.87 0.44 -16.25
CA TYR A 565 -6.95 -0.14 -14.91
C TYR A 565 -6.56 -1.63 -14.92
N GLN A 566 -7.11 -2.42 -15.85
CA GLN A 566 -6.78 -3.85 -15.94
C GLN A 566 -5.34 -4.07 -16.41
N THR A 567 -4.84 -3.24 -17.33
CA THR A 567 -3.44 -3.27 -17.78
C THR A 567 -2.47 -3.09 -16.61
N LEU A 568 -2.69 -2.08 -15.76
CA LEU A 568 -1.85 -1.80 -14.59
C LEU A 568 -1.91 -2.90 -13.53
N ARG A 569 -3.05 -3.61 -13.40
CA ARG A 569 -3.16 -4.77 -12.52
C ARG A 569 -2.29 -5.93 -13.00
N TYR A 570 -2.25 -6.19 -14.31
CA TYR A 570 -1.35 -7.20 -14.86
C TYR A 570 0.11 -6.82 -14.67
N TRP A 571 0.49 -5.58 -14.99
CA TRP A 571 1.85 -5.10 -14.77
C TRP A 571 2.27 -5.24 -13.30
N ARG A 572 1.43 -4.82 -12.36
CA ARG A 572 1.71 -5.02 -10.94
C ARG A 572 1.86 -6.49 -10.56
N SER A 573 0.97 -7.35 -11.04
CA SER A 573 1.00 -8.78 -10.70
C SER A 573 2.28 -9.45 -11.21
N ASN A 574 2.67 -9.15 -12.45
CA ASN A 574 3.92 -9.64 -13.05
C ASN A 574 5.14 -9.07 -12.31
N PHE A 575 5.12 -7.78 -11.99
CA PHE A 575 6.17 -7.11 -11.23
C PHE A 575 6.38 -7.75 -9.86
N ALA A 576 5.30 -8.00 -9.11
CA ALA A 576 5.34 -8.64 -7.81
C ALA A 576 5.87 -10.08 -7.89
N ALA A 577 5.42 -10.85 -8.90
CA ALA A 577 5.91 -12.21 -9.14
C ALA A 577 7.42 -12.25 -9.45
N ASN A 578 7.94 -11.21 -10.10
CA ASN A 578 9.35 -11.09 -10.48
C ASN A 578 10.20 -10.26 -9.50
N LYS A 579 9.69 -9.93 -8.30
CA LYS A 579 10.38 -9.08 -7.31
C LYS A 579 11.82 -9.54 -7.04
N GLN A 580 12.06 -10.84 -6.87
CA GLN A 580 13.41 -11.36 -6.60
C GLN A 580 14.38 -11.15 -7.76
N ILE A 581 13.89 -11.23 -9.00
CA ILE A 581 14.70 -10.96 -10.21
C ILE A 581 15.01 -9.46 -10.29
N ILE A 582 14.02 -8.60 -9.99
CA ILE A 582 14.21 -7.15 -9.95
C ILE A 582 15.31 -6.77 -8.94
N LEU A 583 15.30 -7.36 -7.75
CA LEU A 583 16.36 -7.14 -6.75
C LEU A 583 17.72 -7.63 -7.25
N ALA A 584 17.77 -8.78 -7.93
CA ALA A 584 19.01 -9.32 -8.50
C ALA A 584 19.57 -8.46 -9.65
N LEU A 585 18.74 -7.68 -10.35
CA LEU A 585 19.18 -6.68 -11.34
C LEU A 585 19.82 -5.42 -10.70
N GLY A 586 19.82 -5.31 -9.36
CA GLY A 586 20.46 -4.22 -8.62
C GLY A 586 19.50 -3.11 -8.18
N PHE A 587 18.19 -3.29 -8.34
CA PHE A 587 17.18 -2.37 -7.80
C PHE A 587 16.92 -2.68 -6.31
N ASP A 588 16.73 -1.65 -5.49
CA ASP A 588 16.49 -1.82 -4.05
C ASP A 588 14.99 -1.89 -3.70
N ASP A 589 14.67 -2.21 -2.44
CA ASP A 589 13.27 -2.26 -1.98
C ASP A 589 12.57 -0.89 -2.05
N LYS A 590 13.30 0.23 -2.03
CA LYS A 590 12.70 1.56 -2.21
C LYS A 590 12.18 1.72 -3.63
N PHE A 591 12.97 1.30 -4.62
CA PHE A 591 12.57 1.27 -6.01
C PHE A 591 11.35 0.36 -6.22
N VAL A 592 11.34 -0.83 -5.61
CA VAL A 592 10.18 -1.75 -5.67
C VAL A 592 8.92 -1.08 -5.12
N ARG A 593 8.97 -0.48 -3.93
CA ARG A 593 7.82 0.24 -3.35
C ARG A 593 7.39 1.44 -4.18
N MET A 594 8.33 2.18 -4.77
CA MET A 594 8.01 3.30 -5.67
C MET A 594 7.21 2.83 -6.89
N TRP A 595 7.60 1.72 -7.51
CA TRP A 595 6.88 1.16 -8.66
C TRP A 595 5.54 0.52 -8.28
N GLU A 596 5.45 -0.15 -7.14
CA GLU A 596 4.16 -0.63 -6.62
C GLU A 596 3.19 0.53 -6.35
N TYR A 597 3.68 1.62 -5.76
CA TYR A 597 2.91 2.85 -5.56
C TYR A 597 2.44 3.41 -6.90
N TYR A 598 3.33 3.49 -7.90
CA TYR A 598 2.99 3.94 -9.25
C TYR A 598 1.83 3.15 -9.87
N PHE A 599 1.93 1.81 -9.91
CA PHE A 599 0.89 0.99 -10.53
C PHE A 599 -0.46 1.17 -9.84
N LEU A 600 -0.49 1.16 -8.51
CA LEU A 600 -1.73 1.29 -7.75
C LEU A 600 -2.31 2.69 -7.75
N TYR A 601 -1.46 3.72 -7.76
CA TYR A 601 -1.87 5.12 -7.86
C TYR A 601 -2.59 5.38 -9.19
N CYS A 602 -1.98 4.97 -10.31
CA CYS A 602 -2.59 5.08 -11.62
C CYS A 602 -3.84 4.20 -11.76
N ALA A 603 -3.80 2.95 -11.24
CA ALA A 603 -4.93 2.04 -11.29
C ALA A 603 -6.16 2.63 -10.58
N ALA A 604 -5.98 3.22 -9.39
CA ALA A 604 -7.05 3.90 -8.68
C ALA A 604 -7.60 5.10 -9.48
N GLY A 605 -6.73 5.86 -10.15
CA GLY A 605 -7.12 6.97 -11.04
C GLY A 605 -8.04 6.54 -12.19
N PHE A 606 -7.68 5.47 -12.91
CA PHE A 606 -8.52 4.92 -13.98
C PHE A 606 -9.78 4.24 -13.48
N LYS A 607 -9.70 3.45 -12.39
CA LYS A 607 -10.86 2.75 -11.80
C LYS A 607 -11.93 3.75 -11.33
N SER A 608 -11.50 4.87 -10.78
CA SER A 608 -12.37 5.96 -10.32
C SER A 608 -12.82 6.91 -11.44
N ARG A 609 -12.36 6.70 -12.68
CA ARG A 609 -12.58 7.60 -13.84
C ARG A 609 -12.09 9.03 -13.63
N THR A 610 -11.18 9.23 -12.69
CA THR A 610 -10.48 10.50 -12.51
C THR A 610 -9.31 10.68 -13.48
N LEU A 611 -8.97 9.61 -14.19
CA LEU A 611 -8.18 9.58 -15.40
C LEU A 611 -8.99 8.91 -16.51
N GLY A 612 -8.84 9.39 -17.75
CA GLY A 612 -9.33 8.76 -18.96
C GLY A 612 -8.19 8.35 -19.88
N ASN A 613 -8.46 7.54 -20.90
CA ASN A 613 -7.52 7.29 -21.99
C ASN A 613 -8.33 7.32 -23.28
N TYR A 614 -8.03 8.23 -24.20
CA TYR A 614 -8.80 8.41 -25.41
C TYR A 614 -8.04 7.90 -26.63
N GLN A 615 -8.74 7.25 -27.55
CA GLN A 615 -8.32 7.09 -28.93
C GLN A 615 -9.13 8.06 -29.80
N MET A 616 -8.42 8.92 -30.52
CA MET A 616 -8.99 9.93 -31.42
C MET A 616 -8.50 9.72 -32.84
N VAL A 617 -9.42 9.79 -33.79
CA VAL A 617 -9.11 9.78 -35.23
C VAL A 617 -9.35 11.16 -35.80
N PHE A 618 -8.37 11.66 -36.54
CA PHE A 618 -8.40 12.96 -37.19
C PHE A 618 -8.20 12.84 -38.69
N SER A 619 -8.89 13.70 -39.44
CA SER A 619 -8.72 13.85 -40.88
C SER A 619 -8.89 15.30 -41.32
N ARG A 620 -8.72 15.62 -42.61
CA ARG A 620 -9.02 16.95 -43.15
C ARG A 620 -10.42 17.01 -43.76
N PRO A 621 -11.04 18.21 -43.77
CA PRO A 621 -12.26 18.44 -44.54
C PRO A 621 -12.13 17.95 -45.98
N ALA A 622 -13.18 17.30 -46.48
CA ALA A 622 -13.25 16.74 -47.84
C ALA A 622 -12.26 15.62 -48.15
N ASN A 623 -11.77 14.87 -47.15
CA ASN A 623 -10.98 13.64 -47.37
C ASN A 623 -11.85 12.47 -47.88
N LEU A 624 -12.42 12.61 -49.08
CA LEU A 624 -13.30 11.63 -49.70
C LEU A 624 -12.60 10.30 -50.02
N LYS A 625 -11.27 10.31 -50.16
CA LYS A 625 -10.51 9.11 -50.49
C LYS A 625 -10.38 8.18 -49.29
N ALA A 626 -10.09 8.73 -48.10
CA ALA A 626 -10.07 7.94 -46.87
C ALA A 626 -11.48 7.52 -46.41
N PHE A 627 -12.52 8.30 -46.75
CA PHE A 627 -13.91 8.12 -46.30
C PHE A 627 -14.91 7.91 -47.44
N SER A 628 -14.52 7.17 -48.47
CA SER A 628 -15.34 6.93 -49.66
C SER A 628 -16.63 6.15 -49.38
N ASP A 629 -16.63 5.29 -48.36
CA ASP A 629 -17.82 4.60 -47.85
C ASP A 629 -18.31 5.28 -46.56
N PRO A 630 -19.43 6.03 -46.57
CA PRO A 630 -19.99 6.68 -45.40
C PRO A 630 -20.61 5.70 -44.39
N TYR A 631 -20.79 4.43 -44.74
CA TYR A 631 -21.33 3.39 -43.87
C TYR A 631 -20.24 2.54 -43.20
N ALA A 632 -18.98 2.67 -43.65
CA ALA A 632 -17.85 2.00 -43.02
C ALA A 632 -17.57 2.62 -41.63
N SER A 633 -18.05 1.95 -40.58
CA SER A 633 -17.85 2.36 -39.20
C SER A 633 -16.40 2.18 -38.74
N TYR A 634 -15.99 2.99 -37.76
CA TYR A 634 -14.76 2.74 -37.03
C TYR A 634 -14.96 1.56 -36.07
N PRO A 635 -13.95 0.69 -35.91
CA PRO A 635 -14.03 -0.36 -34.90
C PRO A 635 -14.00 0.27 -33.50
N SER A 636 -14.63 -0.40 -32.54
CA SER A 636 -14.71 0.02 -31.13
C SER A 636 -14.09 -1.05 -30.24
N ALA A 637 -13.56 -0.63 -29.10
CA ALA A 637 -12.91 -1.43 -28.07
C ALA A 637 -13.81 -2.47 -27.40
#